data_AF-A0A1B6G981-F1
#
_entry.id   AF-A0A1B6G981-F1
#
_cell.length_a   1.000
_cell.length_b   1.000
_cell.length_c   1.000
_cell.angle_alpha   90.00
_cell.angle_beta   90.00
_cell.angle_gamma   90.00
#
_symmetry.space_group_name_H-M   'P 1'
#
loop_
_entity.id
_entity.type
_entity.pdbx_description
1 polymer ?
#
loop_
_entity_poly.entity_id
_entity_poly.type
_entity_poly.pdbx_seq_one_letter_code
_entity_poly.pdbx_strand_id
1 'polypeptide(L)'
;ALLRGWNTRLHLSLDIQAPSLLLPQKLASPNLIIFNMGDLSVENFFKEVSGCGLDSSVPVIDNILVKLETVQLCRAVMTLAGLLHVQEPIVEPISMRMDIKRTVAYHTAISALSGVYMPSSAQILLYRIVGVIDNIKVNLGQRDLATLCSVWTDNFND
;
A
#
# COMPACT_ATOMS: atom_id res chain seq x y z
N ALA A 1 18.53 22.32 -11.65
CA ALA A 1 17.64 22.80 -10.57
C ALA A 1 17.94 22.00 -9.31
N LEU A 2 18.34 22.64 -8.21
CA LEU A 2 18.51 21.95 -6.93
C LEU A 2 17.13 21.47 -6.48
N LEU A 3 16.92 20.14 -6.40
CA LEU A 3 15.72 19.55 -5.83
C LEU A 3 15.66 19.93 -4.35
N ARG A 4 15.02 21.07 -4.04
CA ARG A 4 14.75 21.50 -2.68
C ARG A 4 13.78 20.50 -2.06
N GLY A 5 14.31 19.62 -1.21
CA GLY A 5 13.48 18.77 -0.37
C GLY A 5 12.67 19.62 0.61
N TRP A 6 11.45 19.20 0.92
CA TRP A 6 10.62 19.88 1.92
C TRP A 6 11.06 19.49 3.33
N ASN A 7 11.33 20.48 4.18
CA ASN A 7 11.71 20.30 5.58
C ASN A 7 10.49 20.15 6.51
N THR A 8 9.27 20.30 5.97
CA THR A 8 8.04 20.26 6.76
C THR A 8 7.86 18.87 7.38
N ARG A 9 7.80 18.85 8.71
CA ARG A 9 7.49 17.65 9.51
C ARG A 9 6.01 17.68 9.81
N LEU A 10 5.25 16.83 9.13
CA LEU A 10 3.82 16.74 9.30
C LEU A 10 3.50 15.37 9.91
N HIS A 11 2.89 15.39 11.10
CA HIS A 11 2.43 14.19 11.79
C HIS A 11 1.01 13.88 11.31
N LEU A 12 0.78 12.64 10.87
CA LEU A 12 -0.46 12.09 10.33
C LEU A 12 -0.80 10.84 11.12
N SER A 13 -2.07 10.73 11.46
CA SER A 13 -2.72 9.49 11.86
C SER A 13 -4.04 9.46 11.13
N LEU A 14 -4.17 8.53 10.19
CA LEU A 14 -5.30 8.41 9.29
C LEU A 14 -5.84 6.98 9.40
N ASP A 15 -7.15 6.87 9.59
CA ASP A 15 -7.88 5.60 9.50
C ASP A 15 -8.98 5.78 8.46
N ILE A 16 -8.92 4.97 7.41
CA ILE A 16 -9.81 5.05 6.25
C ILE A 16 -10.46 3.69 6.07
N GLN A 17 -11.78 3.64 6.24
CA GLN A 17 -12.58 2.51 5.81
C GLN A 17 -12.85 2.63 4.31
N ALA A 18 -12.20 1.80 3.51
CA ALA A 18 -12.31 1.89 2.06
C ALA A 18 -13.63 1.29 1.56
N PRO A 19 -14.19 1.81 0.45
CA PRO A 19 -15.47 1.33 -0.06
C PRO A 19 -15.36 -0.09 -0.62
N SER A 20 -16.49 -0.80 -0.61
CA SER A 20 -16.64 -2.04 -1.39
C SER A 20 -17.19 -1.71 -2.78
N LEU A 21 -16.51 -2.19 -3.83
CA LEU A 21 -16.95 -2.02 -5.21
C LEU A 21 -17.74 -3.25 -5.68
N LEU A 22 -18.84 -3.02 -6.40
CA LEU A 22 -19.62 -4.04 -7.07
C LEU A 22 -19.41 -3.91 -8.58
N LEU A 23 -18.81 -4.93 -9.18
CA LEU A 23 -18.41 -4.93 -10.59
C LEU A 23 -19.21 -6.00 -11.35
N PRO A 24 -20.23 -5.62 -12.13
CA PRO A 24 -21.01 -6.59 -12.91
C PRO A 24 -20.13 -7.23 -13.99
N GLN A 25 -20.29 -8.54 -14.19
CA GLN A 25 -19.51 -9.27 -15.20
C GLN A 25 -19.89 -8.81 -16.62
N LYS A 26 -21.19 -8.58 -16.86
CA LYS A 26 -21.77 -8.08 -18.12
C LYS A 26 -23.09 -7.36 -17.79
N LEU A 27 -23.52 -6.45 -18.67
CA LEU A 27 -24.67 -5.57 -18.46
C LEU A 27 -25.99 -6.31 -18.13
N ALA A 28 -26.20 -7.49 -18.71
CA ALA A 28 -27.39 -8.32 -18.50
C ALA A 28 -27.15 -9.55 -17.59
N SER A 29 -25.96 -9.67 -16.98
CA SER A 29 -25.63 -10.81 -16.13
C SER A 29 -25.97 -10.51 -14.67
N PRO A 30 -26.58 -11.47 -13.93
CA PRO A 30 -26.73 -11.34 -12.49
C PRO A 30 -25.39 -11.54 -11.75
N ASN A 31 -24.35 -12.03 -12.43
CA ASN A 31 -23.05 -12.26 -11.81
C ASN A 31 -22.26 -10.96 -11.68
N LEU A 32 -21.64 -10.77 -10.53
CA LEU A 32 -20.77 -9.64 -10.25
C LEU A 32 -19.61 -10.05 -9.33
N ILE A 33 -18.60 -9.20 -9.29
CA ILE A 33 -17.47 -9.31 -8.38
C ILE A 33 -17.63 -8.25 -7.31
N ILE A 34 -17.42 -8.64 -6.06
CA ILE A 34 -17.33 -7.70 -4.94
C ILE A 34 -15.87 -7.56 -4.60
N PHE A 35 -15.37 -6.33 -4.66
CA PHE A 35 -14.03 -6.00 -4.21
C PHE A 35 -14.12 -5.18 -2.93
N ASN A 36 -13.83 -5.81 -1.80
CA ASN A 36 -13.67 -5.12 -0.54
C ASN A 36 -12.22 -4.61 -0.45
N MET A 37 -12.07 -3.28 -0.45
CA MET A 37 -10.77 -2.63 -0.35
C MET A 37 -10.20 -2.61 1.08
N GLY A 38 -10.97 -3.07 2.07
CA GLY A 38 -10.53 -3.20 3.44
C GLY A 38 -10.39 -1.85 4.17
N ASP A 39 -9.65 -1.88 5.28
CA ASP A 39 -9.41 -0.73 6.13
C ASP A 39 -7.94 -0.34 6.08
N LEU A 40 -7.66 0.93 5.77
CA LEU A 40 -6.31 1.48 5.66
C LEU A 40 -6.01 2.38 6.86
N SER A 41 -5.01 2.02 7.65
CA SER A 41 -4.43 2.89 8.68
C SER A 41 -3.04 3.35 8.27
N VAL A 42 -2.78 4.65 8.40
CA VAL A 42 -1.47 5.26 8.16
C VAL A 42 -1.13 6.18 9.32
N GLU A 43 -0.02 5.92 9.99
CA GLU A 43 0.50 6.75 11.06
C GLU A 43 1.96 7.07 10.78
N ASN A 44 2.45 8.25 11.14
CA ASN A 44 3.88 8.54 11.08
C ASN A 44 4.42 9.24 12.31
N PHE A 45 5.69 8.96 12.63
CA PHE A 45 6.43 9.62 13.68
C PHE A 45 7.88 9.88 13.28
N PHE A 46 8.45 10.95 13.82
CA PHE A 46 9.79 11.41 13.49
C PHE A 46 10.82 10.94 14.53
N LYS A 47 12.01 10.57 14.06
CA LYS A 47 13.17 10.23 14.89
C LYS A 47 14.40 10.98 14.40
N GLU A 48 15.10 11.65 15.29
CA GLU A 48 16.35 12.32 14.97
C GLU A 48 17.52 11.33 15.04
N VAL A 49 18.48 11.43 14.11
CA VAL A 49 19.64 10.55 14.05
C VAL A 49 20.73 11.08 14.98
N SER A 50 20.84 10.48 16.17
CA SER A 50 21.86 10.87 17.15
C SER A 50 23.29 10.56 16.67
N GLY A 51 24.26 11.38 17.08
CA GLY A 51 25.69 11.14 16.81
C GLY A 51 26.25 11.87 15.58
N CYS A 52 25.45 12.66 14.88
CA CYS A 52 25.92 13.66 13.94
C CYS A 52 26.44 14.85 14.76
N GLY A 53 27.75 15.06 14.87
CA GLY A 53 28.38 16.15 15.65
C GLY A 53 28.13 17.56 15.11
N LEU A 54 26.97 17.83 14.53
CA LEU A 54 26.53 19.15 14.04
C LEU A 54 25.41 19.69 14.93
N ASP A 55 25.64 20.87 15.52
CA ASP A 55 24.69 21.57 16.40
C ASP A 55 23.45 22.15 15.68
N SER A 56 23.37 22.06 14.33
CA SER A 56 22.39 22.82 13.54
C SER A 56 21.58 22.00 12.51
N SER A 57 21.94 20.75 12.20
CA SER A 57 21.20 19.97 11.19
C SER A 57 21.31 18.47 11.42
N VAL A 58 20.67 18.00 12.49
CA VAL A 58 20.53 16.57 12.73
C VAL A 58 19.53 15.99 11.71
N PRO A 59 19.90 14.96 10.93
CA PRO A 59 18.99 14.30 10.01
C PRO A 59 17.79 13.73 10.76
N VAL A 60 16.61 13.87 10.17
CA VAL A 60 15.36 13.36 10.76
C VAL A 60 14.79 12.27 9.85
N ILE A 61 14.46 11.14 10.46
CA ILE A 61 13.80 10.01 9.81
C ILE A 61 12.31 10.09 10.10
N ASP A 62 11.52 10.12 9.04
CA ASP A 62 10.07 9.96 9.05
C ASP A 62 9.77 8.46 8.95
N ASN A 63 9.19 7.90 10.01
CA ASN A 63 8.81 6.49 10.09
C ASN A 63 7.29 6.45 9.89
N ILE A 64 6.85 5.82 8.81
CA ILE A 64 5.46 5.72 8.41
C ILE A 64 5.05 4.25 8.54
N LEU A 65 4.07 4.02 9.39
CA LEU A 65 3.45 2.72 9.60
C LEU A 65 2.16 2.66 8.77
N VAL A 66 2.09 1.69 7.86
CA VAL A 66 0.91 1.44 7.04
C VAL A 66 0.35 0.08 7.39
N LYS A 67 -0.96 0.00 7.60
CA LYS A 67 -1.71 -1.25 7.80
C LYS A 67 -2.87 -1.24 6.84
N LEU A 68 -3.03 -2.32 6.08
CA LEU A 68 -4.19 -2.54 5.25
C LEU A 68 -4.78 -3.89 5.66
N GLU A 69 -6.03 -3.90 6.11
CA GLU A 69 -6.65 -5.07 6.71
C GLU A 69 -7.91 -5.48 5.95
N THR A 70 -8.14 -6.79 5.84
CA THR A 70 -9.38 -7.38 5.30
C THR A 70 -9.69 -7.09 3.83
N VAL A 71 -8.67 -6.91 3.00
CA VAL A 71 -8.86 -6.81 1.54
C VAL A 71 -9.35 -8.16 1.02
N GLN A 72 -10.46 -8.18 0.29
CA GLN A 72 -11.08 -9.41 -0.16
C GLN A 72 -11.70 -9.25 -1.55
N LEU A 73 -11.66 -10.32 -2.33
CA LEU A 73 -12.31 -10.38 -3.63
C LEU A 73 -13.26 -11.57 -3.68
N CYS A 74 -14.55 -11.33 -3.90
CA CYS A 74 -15.58 -12.36 -3.91
C CYS A 74 -16.36 -12.39 -5.22
N ARG A 75 -16.81 -13.60 -5.60
CA ARG A 75 -17.88 -13.75 -6.59
C ARG A 75 -19.21 -13.50 -5.91
N ALA A 76 -20.17 -12.93 -6.63
CA ALA A 76 -21.52 -12.76 -6.13
C ALA A 76 -22.55 -12.85 -7.26
N VAL A 77 -23.79 -13.16 -6.89
CA VAL A 77 -24.95 -13.15 -7.79
C VAL A 77 -25.99 -12.20 -7.20
N MET A 78 -26.45 -11.27 -8.02
CA MET A 78 -27.60 -10.42 -7.73
C MET A 78 -28.87 -11.17 -8.11
N THR A 79 -29.77 -11.36 -7.15
CA THR A 79 -31.08 -11.98 -7.39
C THR A 79 -32.02 -11.01 -8.10
N LEU A 80 -33.09 -11.56 -8.69
CA LEU A 80 -34.20 -10.77 -9.24
C LEU A 80 -34.87 -9.86 -8.20
N ALA A 81 -34.78 -10.21 -6.92
CA ALA A 81 -35.27 -9.39 -5.81
C ALA A 81 -34.30 -8.25 -5.42
N GLY A 82 -33.16 -8.11 -6.10
CA GLY A 82 -32.12 -7.13 -5.76
C GLY A 82 -31.27 -7.50 -4.53
N LEU A 83 -31.40 -8.74 -4.05
CA LEU A 83 -30.58 -9.26 -2.95
C LEU A 83 -29.28 -9.84 -3.49
N LEU A 84 -28.19 -9.58 -2.79
CA LEU A 84 -26.85 -10.01 -3.15
C LEU A 84 -26.47 -11.29 -2.41
N HIS A 85 -26.17 -12.34 -3.16
CA HIS A 85 -25.64 -13.59 -2.63
C HIS A 85 -24.14 -13.69 -2.92
N VAL A 86 -23.34 -13.58 -1.85
CA VAL A 86 -21.89 -13.76 -1.89
C VAL A 86 -21.59 -15.25 -2.03
N GLN A 87 -20.74 -15.57 -3.00
CA GLN A 87 -20.19 -16.91 -3.21
C GLN A 87 -18.77 -16.99 -2.62
N GLU A 88 -18.11 -18.13 -2.82
CA GLU A 88 -16.74 -18.37 -2.38
C GLU A 88 -15.78 -17.26 -2.87
N PRO A 89 -14.89 -16.78 -1.98
CA PRO A 89 -13.93 -15.75 -2.32
C PRO A 89 -12.93 -16.24 -3.37
N ILE A 90 -12.60 -15.36 -4.33
CA ILE A 90 -11.47 -15.54 -5.24
C ILE A 90 -10.17 -15.31 -4.48
N VAL A 91 -10.12 -14.25 -3.67
CA VAL A 91 -9.00 -13.95 -2.78
C VAL A 91 -9.56 -13.93 -1.36
N GLU A 92 -9.07 -14.83 -0.51
CA GLU A 92 -9.39 -14.82 0.92
C GLU A 92 -8.98 -13.47 1.55
N PRO A 93 -9.58 -13.03 2.66
CA PRO A 93 -9.20 -11.78 3.31
C PRO A 93 -7.69 -11.73 3.58
N ILE A 94 -7.00 -10.74 3.00
CA ILE A 94 -5.57 -10.50 3.20
C ILE A 94 -5.36 -9.22 4.00
N SER A 95 -4.34 -9.25 4.84
CA SER A 95 -3.83 -8.06 5.50
C SER A 95 -2.34 -7.89 5.22
N MET A 96 -1.90 -6.63 5.21
CA MET A 96 -0.49 -6.28 5.06
C MET A 96 -0.12 -5.16 6.02
N ARG A 97 1.13 -5.20 6.48
CA ARG A 97 1.73 -4.17 7.33
C ARG A 97 3.06 -3.76 6.75
N MET A 98 3.31 -2.46 6.67
CA MET A 98 4.54 -1.90 6.13
C MET A 98 5.12 -0.86 7.09
N ASP A 99 6.41 -0.97 7.37
CA ASP A 99 7.25 0.04 7.98
C ASP A 99 8.05 0.73 6.87
N ILE A 100 7.72 1.98 6.60
CA ILE A 100 8.36 2.82 5.60
C ILE A 100 9.20 3.86 6.34
N LYS A 101 10.49 3.93 6.03
CA LYS A 101 11.42 4.93 6.57
C LYS A 101 11.94 5.79 5.44
N ARG A 102 11.94 7.11 5.66
CA ARG A 102 12.57 8.06 4.74
C ARG A 102 13.25 9.17 5.51
N THR A 103 14.30 9.75 4.95
CA THR A 103 14.90 10.96 5.52
C THR A 103 14.13 12.21 5.09
N VAL A 104 13.70 13.02 6.04
CA VAL A 104 13.09 14.33 5.78
C VAL A 104 14.09 15.23 5.06
N ALA A 105 13.66 15.83 3.96
CA ALA A 105 14.52 16.64 3.10
C ALA A 105 15.84 15.97 2.70
N TYR A 106 15.77 14.67 2.33
CA TYR A 106 16.91 13.81 1.99
C TYR A 106 18.06 14.52 1.28
N HIS A 107 17.80 15.23 0.16
CA HIS A 107 18.87 15.91 -0.60
C HIS A 107 19.62 16.97 0.20
N THR A 108 18.91 17.76 1.02
CA THR A 108 19.52 18.76 1.91
C THR A 108 20.27 18.08 3.05
N ALA A 109 19.71 17.00 3.60
CA ALA A 109 20.32 16.23 4.67
C ALA A 109 21.64 15.60 4.21
N ILE A 110 21.68 14.90 3.07
CA ILE A 110 22.92 14.30 2.57
C ILE A 110 23.98 15.35 2.20
N SER A 111 23.57 16.52 1.68
CA SER A 111 24.51 17.59 1.33
C SER A 111 25.16 18.20 2.57
N ALA A 112 24.40 18.36 3.65
CA ALA A 112 24.88 18.87 4.93
C ALA A 112 25.85 17.90 5.63
N LEU A 113 25.82 16.62 5.26
CA LEU A 113 26.67 15.58 5.81
C LEU A 113 27.91 15.29 4.95
N SER A 114 28.07 15.98 3.82
CA SER A 114 29.25 15.84 2.95
C SER A 114 30.53 16.20 3.73
N GLY A 115 31.41 15.23 3.95
CA GLY A 115 32.65 15.39 4.72
C GLY A 115 32.54 15.10 6.22
N VAL A 116 31.38 14.65 6.71
CA VAL A 116 31.16 14.26 8.12
C VAL A 116 31.12 12.75 8.25
N TYR A 117 31.92 12.18 9.16
CA TYR A 117 31.87 10.76 9.47
C TYR A 117 30.55 10.41 10.14
N MET A 118 29.72 9.62 9.45
CA MET A 118 28.46 9.11 9.99
C MET A 118 28.65 7.69 10.52
N PRO A 119 28.05 7.34 11.67
CA PRO A 119 27.98 5.96 12.09
C PRO A 119 27.17 5.14 11.08
N SER A 120 27.59 3.91 10.81
CA SER A 120 26.92 2.99 9.86
C SER A 120 25.45 2.69 10.21
N SER A 121 25.04 2.96 11.45
CA SER A 121 23.68 2.86 11.94
C SER A 121 22.73 3.95 11.42
N ALA A 122 23.25 5.06 10.88
CA ALA A 122 22.45 6.23 10.50
C ALA A 122 21.49 6.00 9.31
N GLN A 123 21.67 4.93 8.53
CA GLN A 123 20.83 4.47 7.40
C GLN A 123 20.00 5.59 6.73
N ILE A 124 20.71 6.60 6.21
CA ILE A 124 20.11 7.73 5.53
C ILE A 124 19.73 7.26 4.13
N LEU A 125 18.44 6.99 3.94
CA LEU A 125 17.89 6.42 2.72
C LEU A 125 16.76 7.31 2.23
N LEU A 126 16.66 7.43 0.90
CA LEU A 126 15.54 8.14 0.28
C LEU A 126 14.22 7.46 0.70
N TYR A 127 14.16 6.14 0.58
CA TYR A 127 13.11 5.29 1.15
C TYR A 127 13.67 3.92 1.51
N ARG A 128 13.18 3.34 2.60
CA ARG A 128 13.31 1.93 2.96
C ARG A 128 11.93 1.42 3.32
N ILE A 129 11.49 0.36 2.67
CA ILE A 129 10.18 -0.24 2.90
C ILE A 129 10.41 -1.67 3.36
N VAL A 130 9.89 -2.02 4.54
CA VAL A 130 9.87 -3.39 5.06
C VAL A 130 8.42 -3.72 5.35
N GLY A 131 7.90 -4.74 4.68
CA GLY A 131 6.53 -5.16 4.86
C GLY A 131 6.40 -6.65 5.12
N VAL A 132 5.29 -7.00 5.75
CA VAL A 132 4.81 -8.38 5.88
C VAL A 132 3.41 -8.41 5.32
N ILE A 133 3.13 -9.42 4.52
CA ILE A 133 1.81 -9.74 3.99
C ILE A 133 1.40 -11.10 4.52
N ASP A 134 0.14 -11.24 4.86
CA ASP A 134 -0.44 -12.53 5.24
C ASP A 134 -0.41 -13.51 4.06
N ASN A 135 -0.69 -14.79 4.33
CA ASN A 135 -0.79 -15.77 3.26
C ASN A 135 -1.88 -15.37 2.27
N ILE A 136 -1.50 -15.18 1.02
CA ILE A 136 -2.45 -14.89 -0.05
C ILE A 136 -2.98 -16.22 -0.58
N LYS A 137 -4.18 -16.60 -0.14
CA LYS A 137 -4.88 -17.76 -0.67
C LYS A 137 -5.84 -17.32 -1.77
N VAL A 138 -5.60 -17.84 -2.96
CA VAL A 138 -6.42 -17.56 -4.15
C VAL A 138 -7.14 -18.84 -4.58
N ASN A 139 -8.46 -18.77 -4.66
CA ASN A 139 -9.31 -19.87 -5.12
C ASN A 139 -9.84 -19.53 -6.52
N LEU A 140 -9.19 -20.03 -7.58
CA LEU A 140 -9.64 -19.84 -8.96
C LEU A 140 -10.38 -21.08 -9.46
N GLY A 141 -11.60 -20.89 -9.94
CA GLY A 141 -12.34 -21.91 -10.67
C GLY A 141 -12.04 -21.87 -12.16
N GLN A 142 -12.45 -22.92 -12.88
CA GLN A 142 -12.28 -23.03 -14.33
C GLN A 142 -12.85 -21.82 -15.08
N ARG A 143 -14.00 -21.30 -14.65
CA ARG A 143 -14.67 -20.15 -15.27
C ARG A 143 -13.86 -18.85 -15.09
N ASP A 144 -13.26 -18.64 -13.93
CA ASP A 144 -12.46 -17.45 -13.65
C ASP A 144 -11.18 -17.48 -14.47
N LEU A 145 -10.52 -18.65 -14.51
CA LEU A 145 -9.32 -18.83 -15.33
C LEU A 145 -9.61 -18.59 -16.82
N ALA A 146 -10.70 -19.15 -17.35
CA ALA A 146 -11.09 -18.92 -18.73
C ALA A 146 -11.34 -17.43 -19.03
N THR A 147 -11.96 -16.71 -18.09
CA THR A 147 -12.21 -15.26 -18.23
C THR A 147 -10.91 -14.45 -18.16
N LEU A 148 -9.99 -14.80 -17.25
CA LEU A 148 -8.68 -14.16 -17.18
C LEU A 148 -7.88 -14.36 -18.47
N CYS A 149 -7.87 -15.59 -19.01
CA CYS A 149 -7.21 -15.89 -20.28
C CYS A 149 -7.85 -15.17 -21.48
N SER A 150 -9.18 -15.04 -21.51
CA SER A 150 -9.84 -14.27 -22.58
C SER A 150 -9.49 -12.79 -22.48
N VAL A 151 -9.56 -12.18 -21.28
CA VAL A 151 -9.18 -10.78 -21.07
C VAL A 151 -7.71 -10.55 -21.41
N TRP A 152 -6.83 -11.49 -21.09
CA TRP A 152 -5.42 -11.41 -21.47
C TRP A 152 -5.25 -11.43 -22.99
N THR A 153 -5.89 -12.39 -23.66
CA THR A 153 -5.83 -12.53 -25.11
C THR A 153 -6.37 -11.29 -25.81
N ASP A 154 -7.52 -10.77 -25.37
CA ASP A 154 -8.18 -9.61 -25.96
C ASP A 154 -7.39 -8.30 -25.77
N ASN A 155 -6.60 -8.18 -24.69
CA ASN A 155 -5.83 -6.96 -24.41
C ASN A 155 -4.39 -6.98 -24.94
N PHE A 156 -3.78 -8.16 -25.12
CA PHE A 156 -2.34 -8.28 -25.39
C PHE A 156 -1.98 -9.03 -26.67
N ASN A 157 -2.92 -9.73 -27.32
CA ASN A 157 -2.71 -10.23 -28.68
C ASN A 157 -3.31 -9.23 -29.67
N ASP A 158 -2.50 -8.24 -30.03
CA ASP A 158 -2.64 -7.52 -31.31
C ASP A 158 -2.27 -8.44 -32.48
#